data_AF-A0A534W394-F1
#
_entry.id   AF-A0A534W394-F1
#
_cell.length_a   1.000
_cell.length_b   1.000
_cell.length_c   1.000
_cell.angle_alpha   90.00
_cell.angle_beta   90.00
_cell.angle_gamma   90.00
#
_symmetry.space_group_name_H-M   'P 1'
#
loop_
_entity.id
_entity.type
_entity.pdbx_description
1 polymer ?
#
loop_
_entity_poly.entity_id
_entity_poly.type
_entity_poly.pdbx_seq_one_letter_code
_entity_poly.pdbx_strand_id
1 'polypeptide(L)' 'MEENPGNLIRGLRQKLGMTQEEFAHEIAVTVSTVNRWENAHAEPSKLAWKAIHDLARKRGVTDDILRRAPMMADN' A
#
# COMPACT_ATOMS: atom_id res chain seq x y z
N MET A 1 -10.63 -6.18 -13.60
CA MET A 1 -9.99 -6.34 -12.28
C MET A 1 -10.43 -5.15 -11.46
N GLU A 2 -11.23 -5.35 -10.41
CA GLU A 2 -11.67 -4.25 -9.55
C GLU A 2 -10.44 -3.57 -8.93
N GLU A 3 -10.32 -2.26 -9.13
CA GLU A 3 -9.31 -1.42 -8.49
C GLU A 3 -9.69 -1.29 -7.01
N ASN A 4 -9.27 -2.25 -6.18
CA ASN A 4 -9.40 -2.19 -4.73
C ASN A 4 -8.06 -1.81 -4.06
N PRO A 5 -8.09 -1.21 -2.85
CA PRO A 5 -6.90 -0.86 -2.07
C PRO A 5 -5.85 -1.97 -1.97
N GLY A 6 -6.30 -3.22 -1.80
CA GLY A 6 -5.44 -4.39 -1.68
C GLY A 6 -4.60 -4.66 -2.92
N ASN A 7 -5.21 -4.54 -4.11
CA ASN A 7 -4.53 -4.72 -5.39
C ASN A 7 -3.48 -3.64 -5.64
N LEU A 8 -3.74 -2.40 -5.23
CA LEU A 8 -2.75 -1.30 -5.31
C LEU A 8 -1.54 -1.57 -4.43
N ILE A 9 -1.78 -1.99 -3.18
CA ILE A 9 -0.70 -2.34 -2.24
C ILE A 9 0.12 -3.51 -2.76
N ARG A 10 -0.55 -4.58 -3.20
CA ARG A 10 0.12 -5.76 -3.76
C ARG A 10 0.96 -5.39 -4.98
N GLY A 11 0.43 -4.57 -5.87
CA GLY A 11 1.13 -4.10 -7.06
C GLY A 11 2.38 -3.26 -6.72
N LEU A 12 2.27 -2.33 -5.77
CA LEU A 12 3.42 -1.56 -5.29
C LEU A 12 4.49 -2.48 -4.68
N ARG A 13 4.08 -3.38 -3.77
CA ARG A 13 4.98 -4.32 -3.11
C ARG A 13 5.73 -5.20 -4.12
N GLN A 14 5.03 -5.73 -5.12
CA GLN A 14 5.63 -6.54 -6.17
C GLN A 14 6.61 -5.73 -7.03
N LYS A 15 6.28 -4.47 -7.37
CA LYS A 15 7.21 -3.58 -8.08
C LYS A 15 8.48 -3.28 -7.27
N LEU A 16 8.36 -3.23 -5.95
CA LEU A 16 9.50 -3.06 -5.05
C LEU A 16 10.30 -4.36 -4.82
N GLY A 17 9.85 -5.50 -5.34
CA GLY A 17 10.49 -6.80 -5.14
C GLY A 17 10.41 -7.31 -3.71
N MET A 18 9.42 -6.84 -2.93
CA MET A 18 9.31 -7.12 -1.49
C MET A 18 8.33 -8.26 -1.19
N THR A 19 8.64 -9.03 -0.15
CA THR A 19 7.68 -9.92 0.53
C THR A 19 6.69 -9.11 1.36
N GLN A 20 5.57 -9.73 1.77
CA GLN A 20 4.62 -9.07 2.68
C GLN A 20 5.27 -8.69 4.02
N GLU A 21 6.27 -9.46 4.46
CA GLU A 21 7.02 -9.19 5.69
C GLU A 21 7.92 -7.97 5.58
N GLU A 22 8.74 -7.90 4.54
CA GLU A 22 9.60 -6.72 4.29
C GLU A 22 8.77 -5.46 4.09
N PHE A 23 7.66 -5.57 3.35
CA PHE A 23 6.76 -4.43 3.13
C PHE A 23 6.12 -3.97 4.43
N ALA A 24 5.63 -4.90 5.26
CA ALA A 24 5.04 -4.59 6.56
C ALA A 24 6.06 -3.89 7.49
N HIS A 25 7.30 -4.39 7.51
CA HIS A 25 8.39 -3.81 8.28
C HIS A 25 8.72 -2.37 7.83
N GLU A 26 8.77 -2.11 6.52
CA GLU A 26 9.08 -0.77 5.98
C GLU A 26 8.02 0.30 6.32
N ILE A 27 6.76 -0.10 6.49
CA ILE A 27 5.65 0.81 6.86
C ILE A 27 5.21 0.66 8.33
N ALA A 28 6.00 -0.05 9.15
CA ALA A 28 5.78 -0.26 10.58
C ALA A 28 4.39 -0.86 10.94
N VAL A 29 3.95 -1.88 10.20
CA VAL A 29 2.76 -2.68 10.51
C VAL A 29 3.09 -4.17 10.60
N THR A 30 2.12 -4.99 10.97
CA THR A 30 2.30 -6.45 10.99
C THR A 30 2.08 -7.06 9.60
N VAL A 31 2.72 -8.20 9.32
CA VAL A 31 2.49 -9.00 8.11
C VAL A 31 1.01 -9.37 7.95
N SER A 32 0.34 -9.71 9.06
CA SER A 32 -1.09 -10.02 9.08
C SER A 32 -1.96 -8.85 8.65
N THR A 33 -1.53 -7.61 8.88
CA THR A 33 -2.23 -6.40 8.45
C THR A 33 -2.12 -6.23 6.93
N VAL A 34 -0.92 -6.37 6.37
CA VAL A 34 -0.71 -6.35 4.91
C VAL A 34 -1.49 -7.47 4.23
N ASN A 35 -1.48 -8.67 4.78
CA ASN A 35 -2.24 -9.80 4.25
C ASN A 35 -3.75 -9.54 4.21
N ARG A 36 -4.32 -8.91 5.25
CA ARG A 36 -5.74 -8.53 5.26
C ARG A 36 -6.05 -7.49 4.19
N TRP A 37 -5.17 -6.51 3.99
CA TRP A 37 -5.36 -5.50 2.94
C TRP A 37 -5.32 -6.13 1.55
N GLU A 38 -4.29 -6.92 1.25
CA GLU A 38 -4.11 -7.54 -0.08
C GLU A 38 -5.22 -8.53 -0.45
N ASN A 39 -5.89 -9.14 0.54
CA ASN A 39 -7.03 -10.03 0.32
C ASN A 39 -8.39 -9.34 0.51
N ALA A 40 -8.42 -8.01 0.53
CA ALA A 40 -9.65 -7.21 0.70
C ALA A 40 -10.47 -7.53 1.97
N HIS A 41 -9.83 -8.03 3.02
CA HIS A 41 -10.46 -8.27 4.33
C HIS A 41 -10.46 -7.04 5.23
N ALA A 42 -9.64 -6.05 4.93
CA ALA A 42 -9.64 -4.74 5.58
C ALA A 42 -9.08 -3.70 4.62
N GLU A 43 -9.33 -2.42 4.92
CA GLU A 43 -8.73 -1.31 4.19
C GLU A 43 -7.63 -0.63 5.02
N PRO A 44 -6.62 -0.02 4.38
CA PRO A 44 -5.62 0.78 5.08
C PRO A 44 -6.22 2.07 5.62
N SER A 45 -5.81 2.47 6.83
CA SER A 45 -6.16 3.77 7.38
C SER A 45 -5.44 4.91 6.65
N LYS A 46 -5.87 6.16 6.88
CA LYS A 46 -5.17 7.35 6.38
C LYS A 46 -3.67 7.35 6.75
N LEU A 47 -3.33 6.90 7.97
CA LEU A 47 -1.95 6.81 8.43
C LEU A 47 -1.16 5.72 7.69
N ALA A 48 -1.78 4.56 7.46
CA ALA A 48 -1.17 3.49 6.67
C ALA A 48 -0.90 3.93 5.23
N TRP A 49 -1.86 4.62 4.61
CA TRP A 49 -1.67 5.20 3.27
C TRP A 49 -0.51 6.19 3.24
N LYS A 50 -0.41 7.08 4.23
CA LYS A 50 0.73 8.00 4.33
C LYS A 50 2.07 7.25 4.35
N ALA A 51 2.20 6.22 5.19
CA ALA A 51 3.41 5.40 5.25
C ALA A 51 3.72 4.70 3.91
N ILE A 52 2.70 4.19 3.22
CA ILE A 52 2.82 3.57 1.89
C ILE A 52 3.30 4.59 0.85
N HIS A 53 2.74 5.81 0.85
CA HIS A 53 3.17 6.88 -0.04
C HIS A 53 4.63 7.31 0.23
N ASP A 54 5.00 7.44 1.50
CA ASP A 54 6.37 7.80 1.90
C ASP A 54 7.37 6.72 1.48
N LEU A 55 7.02 5.44 1.62
CA LEU A 55 7.83 4.32 1.12
C LEU A 55 7.99 4.39 -0.40
N ALA A 56 6.91 4.58 -1.15
CA ALA A 56 6.97 4.65 -2.61
C ALA A 56 7.82 5.82 -3.10
N ARG A 57 7.76 6.97 -2.42
CA ARG A 57 8.61 8.14 -2.69
C ARG A 57 10.07 7.85 -2.39
N LYS A 58 10.37 7.26 -1.23
CA LYS A 58 11.73 6.88 -0.82
C LYS A 58 12.39 5.92 -1.82
N ARG A 59 11.59 5.06 -2.46
CA ARG A 59 12.05 4.06 -3.43
C ARG A 59 12.01 4.55 -4.88
N GLY A 60 11.55 5.78 -5.15
CA GLY A 60 11.48 6.36 -6.50
C GLY A 60 10.45 5.71 -7.41
N VAL A 61 9.45 5.00 -6.87
CA VAL A 61 8.43 4.26 -7.65
C VAL A 61 7.15 5.10 -7.84
N THR A 62 7.29 6.43 -7.85
CA THR A 62 6.13 7.35 -7.77
C THR A 62 5.73 7.92 -9.13
N ASP A 63 4.58 7.50 -9.66
CA ASP A 63 3.54 8.38 -10.25
C ASP A 63 2.30 7.55 -10.65
N ASP A 64 2.47 6.37 -11.26
CA ASP A 64 1.33 5.69 -11.92
C ASP A 64 0.42 4.87 -11.01
N ILE A 65 0.94 4.19 -9.97
CA ILE A 65 0.12 3.32 -9.10
C ILE A 65 -0.68 4.13 -8.08
N LEU A 66 -0.09 5.20 -7.55
CA LEU A 66 -0.64 5.95 -6.42
C LEU A 66 -1.55 7.11 -6.85
N ARG A 67 -1.53 7.51 -8.13
CA ARG A 67 -2.53 8.44 -8.70
C ARG A 67 -3.96 7.90 -8.70
N ARG A 68 -4.13 6.58 -8.54
CA ARG A 68 -5.42 5.89 -8.61
C ARG A 68 -6.00 5.48 -7.26
N ALA A 69 -5.22 5.61 -6.18
CA ALA A 69 -5.78 5.55 -4.84
C ALA A 69 -6.74 6.74 -4.67
N PRO A 70 -7.87 6.61 -3.95
CA PRO A 70 -8.75 7.73 -3.69
C PRO A 70 -7.91 8.84 -3.05
N MET A 71 -7.70 9.91 -3.83
CA MET A 71 -7.11 11.16 -3.37
C MET A 71 -7.80 11.48 -2.06
N MET A 72 -7.00 11.68 -1.01
CA MET A 72 -7.43 11.95 0.36
C MET A 72 -8.66 12.86 0.34
N ALA A 73 -9.85 12.26 0.35
CA ALA A 73 -11.09 13.00 0.37
C ALA A 73 -11.29 13.35 1.84
N ASP A 74 -10.86 14.56 2.16
CA ASP A 74 -11.18 15.22 3.40
C ASP A 74 -12.71 15.31 3.52
N ASN A 75 -13.25 14.64 4.54
CA ASN A 75 -14.37 15.11 5.36
C ASN A 75 -14.28 14.46 6.74
#